data_AF-A0A7Y2G777-F1
#
_entry.id   AF-A0A7Y2G777-F1
#
_cell.length_a   1.000
_cell.length_b   1.000
_cell.length_c   1.000
_cell.angle_alpha   90.00
_cell.angle_beta   90.00
_cell.angle_gamma   90.00
#
_symmetry.space_group_name_H-M   'P 1'
#
loop_
_entity.id
_entity.type
_entity.pdbx_description
1 polymer ?
#
loop_
_entity_poly.entity_id
_entity_poly.type
_entity_poly.pdbx_seq_one_letter_code
_entity_poly.pdbx_strand_id
1 'polypeptide(L)'
;MNPSARQHIAIALVSFAVLFYQIGITRVLSVVLWYHFAFLAISLALLGVGAPGVWFALRKNGVGKAGDGARPDADRGLAGVLLAGGVAVPLSVIAITKGMALVRGANDVRDTGGGFLDAPVLLTIGTILVPFLLLGAAVCLLLLRAQGRRVTTMYGADLLGATLGAVVVVPLMHIFPTPVMLAASGLLPLAAAALVSPRRVLPAVAGIVLVATMIWGEPYQLRHTKKYDEARAVLYE
;
A
#
# COMPACT_ATOMS: atom_id res chain seq x y z
N MET A 1 4.58 -25.30 -10.32
CA MET A 1 4.65 -24.77 -8.94
C MET A 1 3.51 -25.30 -8.10
N ASN A 2 3.86 -25.95 -6.99
CA ASN A 2 2.92 -26.46 -5.99
C ASN A 2 2.08 -25.32 -5.41
N PRO A 3 0.79 -25.54 -5.11
CA PRO A 3 -0.10 -24.50 -4.58
C PRO A 3 0.41 -23.93 -3.24
N SER A 4 1.08 -24.74 -2.43
CA SER A 4 1.74 -24.31 -1.19
C SER A 4 2.85 -23.30 -1.46
N ALA A 5 3.74 -23.56 -2.42
CA ALA A 5 4.85 -22.67 -2.76
C ALA A 5 4.36 -21.30 -3.25
N ARG A 6 3.28 -21.29 -4.04
CA ARG A 6 2.64 -20.04 -4.52
C ARG A 6 2.16 -19.16 -3.37
N GLN A 7 1.58 -19.75 -2.32
CA GLN A 7 1.11 -19.00 -1.15
C GLN A 7 2.25 -18.40 -0.34
N HIS A 8 3.37 -19.12 -0.17
CA HIS A 8 4.55 -18.61 0.53
C HIS A 8 5.20 -17.44 -0.24
N ILE A 9 5.27 -17.53 -1.57
CA ILE A 9 5.77 -16.41 -2.39
C ILE A 9 4.78 -15.25 -2.34
N ALA A 10 3.46 -15.52 -2.42
CA ALA A 10 2.45 -14.47 -2.37
C ALA A 10 2.51 -13.68 -1.06
N ILE A 11 2.62 -14.34 0.10
CA ILE A 11 2.72 -13.63 1.38
C ILE A 11 4.03 -12.83 1.46
N ALA A 12 5.17 -13.40 1.06
CA ALA A 12 6.44 -12.67 1.04
C ALA A 12 6.38 -11.40 0.16
N LEU A 13 5.76 -11.48 -1.02
CA LEU A 13 5.58 -10.33 -1.92
C LEU A 13 4.68 -9.24 -1.31
N VAL A 14 3.57 -9.63 -0.68
CA VAL A 14 2.65 -8.67 -0.06
C VAL A 14 3.30 -8.02 1.15
N SER A 15 3.99 -8.77 2.00
CA SER A 15 4.64 -8.25 3.21
C SER A 15 5.84 -7.37 2.87
N PHE A 16 6.57 -7.71 1.80
CA PHE A 16 7.52 -6.78 1.19
C PHE A 16 6.82 -5.47 0.83
N ALA A 17 5.72 -5.52 0.08
CA ALA A 17 5.01 -4.32 -0.36
C ALA A 17 4.52 -3.46 0.81
N VAL A 18 3.99 -4.08 1.87
CA VAL A 18 3.54 -3.38 3.09
C VAL A 18 4.68 -2.59 3.73
N LEU A 19 5.80 -3.25 4.04
CA LEU A 19 6.93 -2.61 4.71
C LEU A 19 7.62 -1.58 3.82
N PHE A 20 7.81 -1.92 2.55
CA PHE A 20 8.41 -1.04 1.56
C PHE A 20 7.59 0.25 1.40
N TYR A 21 6.27 0.12 1.27
CA TYR A 21 5.36 1.26 1.17
C TYR A 21 5.34 2.09 2.46
N GLN A 22 5.30 1.45 3.63
CA GLN A 22 5.36 2.14 4.93
C GLN A 22 6.62 2.99 5.08
N ILE A 23 7.80 2.42 4.78
CA ILE A 23 9.06 3.16 4.92
C ILE A 23 9.14 4.28 3.87
N GLY A 24 8.74 4.02 2.62
CA GLY A 24 8.79 5.05 1.60
C GLY A 24 7.81 6.20 1.85
N ILE A 25 6.58 5.91 2.31
CA ILE A 25 5.57 6.94 2.54
C ILE A 25 5.91 7.82 3.75
N THR A 26 6.54 7.27 4.81
CA THR A 26 6.98 8.08 5.95
C THR A 26 7.98 9.15 5.55
N ARG A 27 8.90 8.86 4.61
CA ARG A 27 9.81 9.86 4.03
C ARG A 27 9.06 10.89 3.19
N VAL A 28 8.14 10.46 2.32
CA VAL A 28 7.32 11.39 1.51
C VAL A 28 6.56 12.36 2.43
N LEU A 29 5.90 11.86 3.48
CA LEU A 29 5.17 12.71 4.41
C LEU A 29 6.08 13.61 5.25
N SER A 30 7.27 13.15 5.65
CA SER A 30 8.25 13.99 6.36
C SER A 30 8.72 15.18 5.51
N VAL A 31 8.92 14.96 4.21
CA VAL A 31 9.33 16.01 3.27
C VAL A 31 8.16 16.94 2.94
N VAL A 32 7.01 16.38 2.59
CA VAL A 32 5.84 17.13 2.08
C VAL A 32 5.08 17.83 3.21
N LEU A 33 4.83 17.12 4.31
CA LEU A 33 4.11 17.63 5.48
C LEU A 33 5.11 17.95 6.61
N TRP A 34 4.60 18.06 7.83
CA TRP A 34 5.39 18.17 9.05
C TRP A 34 5.76 16.77 9.56
N TYR A 35 6.90 16.66 10.25
CA TYR A 35 7.40 15.37 10.74
C TYR A 35 6.41 14.60 11.62
N HIS A 36 5.47 15.29 12.29
CA HIS A 36 4.38 14.68 13.05
C HIS A 36 3.51 13.72 12.22
N PHE A 37 3.38 13.96 10.91
CA PHE A 37 2.60 13.10 10.01
C PHE A 37 3.35 11.81 9.61
N ALA A 38 4.66 11.71 9.86
CA ALA A 38 5.38 10.44 9.68
C ALA A 38 4.91 9.39 10.71
N PHE A 39 4.68 9.81 11.96
CA PHE A 39 4.12 8.93 12.99
C PHE A 39 2.70 8.47 12.66
N LEU A 40 1.89 9.34 12.02
CA LEU A 40 0.58 8.98 11.50
C LEU A 40 0.66 7.83 10.47
N ALA A 41 1.62 7.87 9.53
CA ALA A 41 1.77 6.78 8.56
C ALA A 41 2.10 5.43 9.21
N ILE A 42 2.94 5.41 10.24
CA ILE A 42 3.24 4.19 10.99
C ILE A 42 1.97 3.66 11.67
N SER A 43 1.20 4.53 12.32
CA SER A 43 -0.07 4.16 12.97
C SER A 43 -1.10 3.65 11.96
N LEU A 44 -1.22 4.26 10.79
CA LEU A 44 -2.12 3.81 9.72
C LEU A 44 -1.68 2.47 9.12
N ALA A 45 -0.37 2.20 9.05
CA ALA A 45 0.15 0.91 8.64
C ALA A 45 -0.24 -0.19 9.64
N LEU A 46 -0.02 0.07 10.94
CA LEU A 46 -0.40 -0.87 12.01
C LEU A 46 -1.93 -1.07 12.05
N LEU A 47 -2.72 -0.01 11.92
CA LEU A 47 -4.18 -0.08 11.85
C LEU A 47 -4.64 -0.87 10.62
N GLY A 48 -4.07 -0.58 9.45
CA GLY A 48 -4.47 -1.22 8.20
C GLY A 48 -4.11 -2.71 8.15
N VAL A 49 -3.01 -3.13 8.76
CA VAL A 49 -2.65 -4.55 8.90
C VAL A 49 -3.46 -5.23 10.00
N GLY A 50 -3.72 -4.54 11.12
CA GLY A 50 -4.40 -5.11 12.29
C GLY A 50 -5.93 -5.21 12.16
N ALA A 51 -6.59 -4.18 11.61
CA ALA A 51 -8.06 -4.10 11.54
C ALA A 51 -8.71 -5.25 10.75
N PRO A 52 -8.17 -5.67 9.58
CA PRO A 52 -8.68 -6.84 8.88
C PRO A 52 -8.57 -8.12 9.73
N GLY A 53 -7.50 -8.27 10.51
CA GLY A 53 -7.32 -9.39 11.44
C GLY A 53 -8.44 -9.47 12.48
N VAL A 54 -8.77 -8.35 13.12
CA VAL A 54 -9.89 -8.25 14.06
C VAL A 54 -11.22 -8.55 13.37
N TRP A 55 -11.46 -7.97 12.19
CA TRP A 55 -12.67 -8.17 11.42
C TRP A 55 -12.92 -9.65 11.08
N PHE A 56 -11.90 -10.34 10.56
CA PHE A 56 -12.01 -11.77 10.24
C PHE A 56 -12.08 -12.65 11.50
N ALA A 57 -11.44 -12.25 12.60
CA ALA A 57 -11.54 -12.95 13.88
C ALA A 57 -12.94 -12.86 14.51
N LEU A 58 -13.58 -11.68 14.46
CA LEU A 58 -14.94 -11.51 14.98
C LEU A 58 -15.98 -12.26 14.15
N ARG A 59 -15.85 -12.23 12.82
CA ARG A 59 -16.71 -13.04 11.93
C ARG A 59 -16.57 -14.54 12.18
N LYS A 60 -15.38 -15.01 12.54
CA LYS A 60 -15.12 -16.40 12.92
C LYS A 60 -15.85 -16.80 14.22
N ASN A 61 -16.03 -15.87 15.16
CA ASN A 61 -16.65 -16.15 16.46
C ASN A 61 -18.19 -16.02 16.46
N GLY A 62 -18.78 -15.31 15.49
CA GLY A 62 -20.23 -15.18 15.34
C GLY A 62 -20.92 -16.33 14.60
N VAL A 63 -20.16 -17.16 13.87
CA VAL A 63 -20.65 -18.37 13.21
C VAL A 63 -20.13 -19.56 14.01
N GLY A 64 -21.05 -20.19 14.75
CA GLY A 64 -20.74 -21.09 15.85
C GLY A 64 -19.81 -22.26 15.54
N LYS A 65 -19.32 -22.84 16.64
CA LYS A 65 -18.79 -24.21 16.77
C LYS A 65 -19.26 -25.14 15.64
N ALA A 66 -18.40 -25.36 14.64
CA ALA A 66 -18.48 -26.54 13.80
C ALA A 66 -17.08 -26.77 13.21
N GLY A 67 -16.42 -27.82 13.69
CA GLY A 67 -15.31 -28.38 12.96
C GLY A 67 -15.86 -28.96 11.67
N ASP A 68 -15.68 -28.25 10.56
CA ASP A 68 -15.50 -28.89 9.26
C ASP A 68 -14.99 -27.92 8.19
N GLY A 69 -13.74 -28.13 7.79
CA GLY A 69 -13.26 -28.27 6.41
C GLY A 69 -13.49 -27.21 5.31
N ALA A 70 -14.56 -26.41 5.30
CA ALA A 70 -14.90 -25.61 4.13
C ALA A 70 -15.02 -24.13 4.48
N ARG A 71 -14.06 -23.32 4.00
CA ARG A 71 -14.09 -21.84 4.07
C ARG A 71 -14.43 -21.25 2.71
N PRO A 72 -15.71 -21.26 2.28
CA PRO A 72 -16.11 -20.80 0.96
C PRO A 72 -15.87 -19.30 0.69
N ASP A 73 -15.79 -18.45 1.71
CA ASP A 73 -15.65 -16.99 1.54
C ASP A 73 -14.19 -16.49 1.50
N ALA A 74 -13.26 -17.18 2.17
CA ALA A 74 -11.83 -16.82 2.17
C ALA A 74 -11.16 -17.09 0.80
N ASP A 75 -11.76 -17.96 0.00
CA ASP A 75 -11.23 -18.37 -1.31
C ASP A 75 -11.55 -17.40 -2.44
N ARG A 76 -12.75 -16.79 -2.44
CA ARG A 76 -13.17 -15.84 -3.48
C ARG A 76 -12.62 -14.43 -3.29
N GLY A 77 -12.35 -14.01 -2.05
CA GLY A 77 -11.91 -12.64 -1.75
C GLY A 77 -10.44 -12.34 -2.00
N LEU A 78 -9.53 -13.31 -1.85
CA LEU A 78 -8.08 -13.04 -1.82
C LEU A 78 -7.56 -12.44 -3.14
N ALA A 79 -7.94 -13.01 -4.28
CA ALA A 79 -7.51 -12.49 -5.58
C ALA A 79 -8.03 -11.06 -5.82
N GLY A 80 -9.27 -10.78 -5.40
CA GLY A 80 -9.87 -9.45 -5.49
C GLY A 80 -9.15 -8.43 -4.59
N VAL A 81 -8.83 -8.81 -3.35
CA VAL A 81 -8.10 -7.95 -2.42
C VAL A 81 -6.66 -7.70 -2.87
N LEU A 82 -5.97 -8.70 -3.41
CA LEU A 82 -4.62 -8.54 -3.98
C LEU A 82 -4.63 -7.62 -5.22
N LEU A 83 -5.61 -7.79 -6.11
CA LEU A 83 -5.82 -6.90 -7.26
C LEU A 83 -6.11 -5.47 -6.81
N ALA A 84 -7.07 -5.30 -5.90
CA ALA A 84 -7.45 -4.00 -5.37
C ALA A 84 -6.27 -3.35 -4.65
N GLY A 85 -5.51 -4.08 -3.85
CA GLY A 85 -4.31 -3.57 -3.16
C GLY A 85 -3.22 -3.13 -4.13
N GLY A 86 -2.99 -3.90 -5.19
CA GLY A 86 -2.00 -3.56 -6.21
C GLY A 86 -2.35 -2.36 -7.08
N VAL A 87 -3.64 -2.07 -7.25
CA VAL A 87 -4.13 -0.84 -7.89
C VAL A 87 -4.21 0.32 -6.90
N ALA A 88 -4.58 0.06 -5.63
CA ALA A 88 -4.74 1.08 -4.61
C ALA A 88 -3.41 1.76 -4.23
N VAL A 89 -2.30 1.02 -4.22
CA VAL A 89 -0.96 1.57 -3.93
C VAL A 89 -0.51 2.65 -4.93
N PRO A 90 -0.50 2.42 -6.26
CA PRO A 90 -0.13 3.47 -7.19
C PRO A 90 -1.18 4.59 -7.24
N LEU A 91 -2.47 4.28 -7.06
CA LEU A 91 -3.50 5.31 -6.95
C LEU A 91 -3.31 6.21 -5.72
N SER A 92 -2.92 5.65 -4.58
CA SER A 92 -2.63 6.44 -3.38
C SER A 92 -1.44 7.36 -3.59
N VAL A 93 -0.39 6.88 -4.28
CA VAL A 93 0.75 7.72 -4.64
C VAL A 93 0.32 8.85 -5.57
N ILE A 94 -0.45 8.57 -6.62
CA ILE A 94 -0.95 9.60 -7.55
C ILE A 94 -1.85 10.61 -6.82
N ALA A 95 -2.72 10.14 -5.92
CA ALA A 95 -3.58 11.01 -5.13
C ALA A 95 -2.77 11.89 -4.17
N ILE A 96 -1.66 11.39 -3.62
CA ILE A 96 -0.77 12.19 -2.75
C ILE A 96 0.07 13.18 -3.57
N THR A 97 0.55 12.81 -4.76
CA THR A 97 1.34 13.72 -5.62
C THR A 97 0.46 14.80 -6.27
N LYS A 98 -0.73 14.46 -6.75
CA LYS A 98 -1.67 15.41 -7.41
C LYS A 98 -2.62 16.11 -6.45
N GLY A 99 -3.16 15.41 -5.46
CA GLY A 99 -4.06 15.96 -4.44
C GLY A 99 -3.38 16.97 -3.51
N MET A 100 -2.05 17.09 -3.58
CA MET A 100 -1.27 18.15 -2.95
C MET A 100 -1.73 19.56 -3.36
N ALA A 101 -2.28 19.76 -4.56
CA ALA A 101 -2.88 21.02 -4.99
C ALA A 101 -4.14 21.37 -4.16
N LEU A 102 -4.94 20.37 -3.80
CA LEU A 102 -6.16 20.55 -2.99
C LEU A 102 -5.85 20.83 -1.52
N VAL A 103 -4.81 20.20 -0.96
CA VAL A 103 -4.40 20.41 0.45
C VAL A 103 -3.70 21.76 0.65
N ARG A 104 -2.98 22.29 -0.35
CA ARG A 104 -2.41 23.66 -0.28
C ARG A 104 -3.45 24.76 -0.47
N GLY A 105 -4.45 24.58 -1.34
CA GLY A 105 -5.60 25.50 -1.39
C GLY A 105 -6.33 25.60 -0.04
N ALA A 106 -6.33 24.53 0.75
CA ALA A 106 -6.85 24.54 2.11
C ALA A 106 -5.86 25.08 3.17
N ASN A 107 -4.55 25.16 2.89
CA ASN A 107 -3.62 25.87 3.78
C ASN A 107 -3.79 27.39 3.69
N ASP A 108 -4.35 27.91 2.60
CA ASP A 108 -4.81 29.31 2.52
C ASP A 108 -6.03 29.56 3.43
N VAL A 109 -6.77 28.50 3.77
CA VAL A 109 -7.91 28.53 4.71
C VAL A 109 -7.45 28.35 6.18
N ARG A 110 -6.16 28.09 6.41
CA ARG A 110 -5.59 27.84 7.74
C ARG A 110 -5.47 29.10 8.61
N ASP A 111 -5.75 30.27 8.04
CA ASP A 111 -6.02 31.51 8.80
C ASP A 111 -7.38 31.49 9.53
N THR A 112 -8.19 30.42 9.38
CA THR A 112 -9.56 30.32 9.92
C THR A 112 -9.78 29.19 10.94
N GLY A 113 -8.73 28.67 11.59
CA GLY A 113 -8.89 27.76 12.75
C GLY A 113 -9.25 26.29 12.42
N GLY A 114 -8.77 25.77 11.28
CA GLY A 114 -9.01 24.39 10.84
C GLY A 114 -8.42 23.31 11.75
N GLY A 115 -9.25 22.34 12.15
CA GLY A 115 -8.92 21.24 13.06
C GLY A 115 -8.57 19.93 12.34
N PHE A 116 -8.26 18.87 13.09
CA PHE A 116 -7.94 17.54 12.54
C PHE A 116 -9.05 16.94 11.63
N LEU A 117 -10.26 17.49 11.70
CA LEU A 117 -11.44 17.05 10.94
C LEU A 117 -11.59 17.73 9.57
N ASP A 118 -10.64 18.57 9.17
CA ASP A 118 -10.67 19.21 7.85
C ASP A 118 -10.68 18.15 6.74
N ALA A 119 -11.62 18.29 5.79
CA ALA A 119 -11.78 17.41 4.64
C ALA A 119 -10.47 16.99 3.92
N PRO A 120 -9.50 17.90 3.65
CA PRO A 120 -8.23 17.51 3.02
C PRO A 120 -7.35 16.58 3.88
N VAL A 121 -7.37 16.74 5.21
CA VAL A 121 -6.62 15.88 6.14
C VAL A 121 -7.24 14.50 6.17
N LEU A 122 -8.57 14.42 6.27
CA LEU A 122 -9.29 13.15 6.27
C LEU A 122 -9.12 12.40 4.94
N LEU A 123 -9.13 13.12 3.81
CA LEU A 123 -8.87 12.54 2.50
C LEU A 123 -7.44 11.97 2.41
N THR A 124 -6.45 12.66 2.96
CA THR A 124 -5.06 12.17 3.03
C THR A 124 -4.96 10.90 3.88
N ILE A 125 -5.61 10.88 5.05
CA ILE A 125 -5.68 9.69 5.92
C ILE A 125 -6.31 8.53 5.17
N GLY A 126 -7.48 8.74 4.54
CA GLY A 126 -8.18 7.71 3.77
C GLY A 126 -7.32 7.16 2.63
N THR A 127 -6.63 8.04 1.91
CA THR A 127 -5.75 7.68 0.78
C THR A 127 -4.60 6.76 1.21
N ILE A 128 -4.03 6.99 2.40
CA ILE A 128 -2.95 6.15 2.94
C ILE A 128 -3.51 4.86 3.57
N LEU A 129 -4.65 4.95 4.26
CA LEU A 129 -5.24 3.84 5.00
C LEU A 129 -5.78 2.74 4.07
N VAL A 130 -6.40 3.10 2.94
CA VAL A 130 -6.98 2.15 1.98
C VAL A 130 -5.98 1.09 1.48
N PRO A 131 -4.78 1.43 0.96
CA PRO A 131 -3.82 0.41 0.55
C PRO A 131 -3.34 -0.45 1.72
N PHE A 132 -3.13 0.12 2.92
CA PHE A 132 -2.76 -0.69 4.09
C PHE A 132 -3.85 -1.66 4.52
N LEU A 133 -5.13 -1.26 4.49
CA LEU A 133 -6.26 -2.15 4.76
C LEU A 133 -6.35 -3.30 3.77
N LEU A 134 -6.14 -3.03 2.48
CA LEU A 134 -6.19 -4.05 1.43
C LEU A 134 -5.00 -5.01 1.52
N LEU A 135 -3.79 -4.50 1.69
CA LEU A 135 -2.61 -5.35 1.87
C LEU A 135 -2.67 -6.15 3.18
N GLY A 136 -3.13 -5.53 4.27
CA GLY A 136 -3.39 -6.18 5.56
C GLY A 136 -4.41 -7.30 5.46
N ALA A 137 -5.52 -7.07 4.75
CA ALA A 137 -6.52 -8.08 4.48
C ALA A 137 -5.94 -9.25 3.66
N ALA A 138 -5.06 -8.97 2.68
CA ALA A 138 -4.38 -10.01 1.92
C ALA A 138 -3.46 -10.87 2.79
N VAL A 139 -2.63 -10.26 3.65
CA VAL A 139 -1.76 -10.98 4.61
C VAL A 139 -2.61 -11.83 5.54
N CYS A 140 -3.68 -11.27 6.11
CA CYS A 140 -4.60 -11.99 7.00
C CYS A 140 -5.24 -13.20 6.31
N LEU A 141 -5.78 -13.03 5.10
CA LEU A 141 -6.39 -14.13 4.34
C LEU A 141 -5.38 -15.21 3.97
N LEU A 142 -4.14 -14.86 3.65
CA LEU A 142 -3.07 -15.81 3.36
C LEU A 142 -2.68 -16.61 4.61
N LEU A 143 -2.49 -15.95 5.76
CA LEU A 143 -2.20 -16.63 7.03
C LEU A 143 -3.35 -17.52 7.48
N LEU A 144 -4.60 -17.08 7.30
CA LEU A 144 -5.75 -17.90 7.61
C LEU A 144 -5.74 -19.20 6.79
N ARG A 145 -5.32 -19.19 5.52
CA ARG A 145 -5.23 -20.42 4.69
C ARG A 145 -4.17 -21.41 5.17
N ALA A 146 -3.21 -20.99 5.98
CA ALA A 146 -2.26 -21.90 6.59
C ALA A 146 -2.93 -22.73 7.70
N GLN A 147 -2.69 -24.04 7.72
CA GLN A 147 -3.15 -24.93 8.79
C GLN A 147 -1.98 -25.66 9.44
N GLY A 148 -2.06 -25.84 10.77
CA GLY A 148 -1.10 -26.60 11.57
C GLY A 148 0.34 -26.10 11.39
N ARG A 149 1.26 -27.01 11.12
CA ARG A 149 2.71 -26.73 10.99
C ARG A 149 3.09 -25.85 9.79
N ARG A 150 2.15 -25.56 8.87
CA ARG A 150 2.37 -24.64 7.75
C ARG A 150 2.22 -23.16 8.12
N VAL A 151 1.63 -22.86 9.29
CA VAL A 151 1.50 -21.49 9.79
C VAL A 151 2.88 -20.90 10.07
N THR A 152 3.76 -21.67 10.72
CA THR A 152 5.12 -21.22 11.06
C THR A 152 5.95 -20.96 9.81
N THR A 153 5.82 -21.77 8.77
CA THR A 153 6.56 -21.57 7.51
C THR A 153 6.02 -20.39 6.70
N MET A 154 4.69 -20.17 6.69
CA MET A 154 4.12 -18.98 6.06
C MET A 154 4.49 -17.70 6.81
N TYR A 155 4.50 -17.74 8.14
CA TYR A 155 4.96 -16.64 8.98
C TYR A 155 6.45 -16.35 8.77
N GLY A 156 7.28 -17.38 8.60
CA GLY A 156 8.68 -17.20 8.20
C GLY A 156 8.82 -16.51 6.84
N ALA A 157 8.00 -16.86 5.86
CA ALA A 157 8.00 -16.21 4.55
C ALA A 157 7.49 -14.74 4.61
N ASP A 158 6.50 -14.46 5.45
CA ASP A 158 6.01 -13.11 5.76
C ASP A 158 7.13 -12.22 6.32
N LEU A 159 7.83 -12.70 7.36
CA LEU A 159 8.95 -12.00 7.97
C LEU A 159 10.10 -11.77 6.99
N LEU A 160 10.49 -12.78 6.21
CA LEU A 160 11.53 -12.63 5.19
C LEU A 160 11.15 -11.57 4.14
N GLY A 161 9.90 -11.57 3.67
CA GLY A 161 9.39 -10.57 2.75
C GLY A 161 9.47 -9.16 3.34
N ALA A 162 9.00 -8.98 4.57
CA ALA A 162 9.06 -7.72 5.31
C ALA A 162 10.51 -7.23 5.51
N THR A 163 11.43 -8.10 5.91
CA THR A 163 12.85 -7.78 6.07
C THR A 163 13.48 -7.35 4.76
N LEU A 164 13.23 -8.08 3.66
CA LEU A 164 13.71 -7.70 2.34
C LEU A 164 13.15 -6.33 1.90
N GLY A 165 11.86 -6.07 2.14
CA GLY A 165 11.26 -4.77 1.85
C GLY A 165 11.95 -3.63 2.63
N ALA A 166 12.22 -3.86 3.91
CA ALA A 166 12.90 -2.88 4.77
C ALA A 166 14.37 -2.64 4.40
N VAL A 167 15.08 -3.66 3.93
CA VAL A 167 16.49 -3.52 3.49
C VAL A 167 16.56 -2.88 2.11
N VAL A 168 15.72 -3.31 1.16
CA VAL A 168 15.79 -2.88 -0.25
C VAL A 168 15.31 -1.44 -0.45
N VAL A 169 14.37 -0.94 0.36
CA VAL A 169 13.85 0.42 0.21
C VAL A 169 14.94 1.49 0.35
N VAL A 170 15.91 1.29 1.25
CA VAL A 170 16.98 2.27 1.53
C VAL A 170 17.91 2.50 0.32
N PRO A 171 18.55 1.49 -0.29
CA PRO A 171 19.37 1.71 -1.48
C PRO A 171 18.53 2.15 -2.68
N LEU A 172 17.32 1.61 -2.85
CA LEU A 172 16.48 1.93 -4.01
C LEU A 172 16.05 3.41 -4.03
N MET A 173 15.89 3.99 -2.84
CA MET A 173 15.64 5.41 -2.63
C MET A 173 16.77 6.35 -3.07
N HIS A 174 17.99 5.85 -3.24
CA HIS A 174 19.11 6.65 -3.74
C HIS A 174 19.18 6.65 -5.27
N ILE A 175 18.52 5.67 -5.91
CA ILE A 175 18.60 5.44 -7.36
C ILE A 175 17.36 6.00 -8.06
N PHE A 176 16.17 5.83 -7.47
CA PHE A 176 14.90 6.18 -8.10
C PHE A 176 14.15 7.28 -7.34
N PRO A 177 13.34 8.10 -8.03
CA PRO A 177 12.40 9.01 -7.38
C PRO A 177 11.43 8.25 -6.47
N THR A 178 11.30 8.69 -5.22
CA THR A 178 10.46 8.03 -4.21
C THR A 178 9.02 7.74 -4.67
N PRO A 179 8.29 8.65 -5.36
CA PRO A 179 6.93 8.37 -5.81
C PRO A 179 6.85 7.22 -6.80
N VAL A 180 7.74 7.18 -7.78
CA VAL A 180 7.79 6.10 -8.78
C VAL A 180 8.09 4.77 -8.10
N MET A 181 9.07 4.77 -7.19
CA MET A 181 9.45 3.59 -6.42
C MET A 181 8.30 3.05 -5.55
N LEU A 182 7.53 3.93 -4.91
CA LEU A 182 6.34 3.56 -4.14
C LEU A 182 5.20 3.04 -5.02
N ALA A 183 4.99 3.62 -6.21
CA ALA A 183 4.01 3.11 -7.16
C ALA A 183 4.40 1.70 -7.67
N ALA A 184 5.70 1.47 -7.88
CA ALA A 184 6.26 0.19 -8.30
C ALA A 184 5.94 -0.94 -7.32
N SER A 185 5.87 -0.67 -6.01
CA SER A 185 5.55 -1.71 -5.02
C SER A 185 4.13 -2.25 -5.18
N GLY A 186 3.24 -1.57 -5.92
CA GLY A 186 1.93 -2.08 -6.34
C GLY A 186 2.02 -3.29 -7.29
N LEU A 187 3.15 -3.48 -7.99
CA LEU A 187 3.36 -4.66 -8.85
C LEU A 187 3.46 -5.95 -8.04
N LEU A 188 3.90 -5.90 -6.79
CA LEU A 188 4.10 -7.06 -5.93
C LEU A 188 2.78 -7.77 -5.55
N PRO A 189 1.74 -7.09 -5.03
CA PRO A 189 0.43 -7.70 -4.82
C PRO A 189 -0.26 -8.08 -6.14
N LEU A 190 -0.01 -7.40 -7.27
CA LEU A 190 -0.49 -7.85 -8.59
C LEU A 190 0.19 -9.16 -9.02
N ALA A 191 1.49 -9.31 -8.81
CA ALA A 191 2.22 -10.55 -9.05
C ALA A 191 1.70 -11.67 -8.14
N ALA A 192 1.46 -11.39 -6.85
CA ALA A 192 0.83 -12.32 -5.92
C ALA A 192 -0.58 -12.73 -6.39
N ALA A 193 -1.38 -11.79 -6.91
CA ALA A 193 -2.70 -12.07 -7.49
C ALA A 193 -2.59 -13.02 -8.71
N ALA A 194 -1.62 -12.81 -9.60
CA ALA A 194 -1.39 -13.68 -10.76
C ALA A 194 -0.91 -15.10 -10.36
N LEU A 195 -0.18 -15.23 -9.26
CA LEU A 195 0.25 -16.52 -8.74
C LEU A 195 -0.91 -17.32 -8.15
N VAL A 196 -1.81 -16.67 -7.42
CA VAL A 196 -2.87 -17.31 -6.64
C VAL A 196 -4.19 -17.45 -7.42
N SER A 197 -4.47 -16.55 -8.37
CA SER A 197 -5.72 -16.57 -9.16
C SER A 197 -5.60 -17.42 -10.44
N PRO A 198 -6.67 -18.14 -10.84
CA PRO A 198 -6.74 -18.75 -12.17
C PRO A 198 -6.90 -17.71 -13.28
N ARG A 199 -7.53 -16.55 -13.00
CA ARG A 199 -7.72 -15.46 -13.97
C ARG A 199 -6.53 -14.51 -13.95
N ARG A 200 -5.43 -14.91 -14.60
CA ARG A 200 -4.16 -14.16 -14.65
C ARG A 200 -4.20 -12.92 -15.54
N VAL A 201 -5.19 -12.80 -16.42
CA VAL A 201 -5.29 -11.69 -17.37
C VAL A 201 -5.49 -10.36 -16.64
N LEU A 202 -6.39 -10.29 -15.65
CA LEU A 202 -6.65 -9.06 -14.90
C LEU A 202 -5.40 -8.50 -14.19
N PRO A 203 -4.65 -9.29 -13.38
CA PRO A 203 -3.43 -8.78 -12.76
C PRO A 203 -2.33 -8.46 -13.78
N ALA A 204 -2.24 -9.20 -14.88
CA ALA A 204 -1.28 -8.91 -15.94
C ALA A 204 -1.59 -7.58 -16.63
N VAL A 205 -2.86 -7.33 -16.99
CA VAL A 205 -3.31 -6.07 -17.59
C VAL A 205 -3.08 -4.92 -16.61
N ALA A 206 -3.48 -5.06 -15.34
CA ALA A 206 -3.23 -4.04 -14.32
C ALA A 206 -1.73 -3.76 -14.15
N GLY A 207 -0.89 -4.80 -14.20
CA GLY A 207 0.57 -4.66 -14.12
C GLY A 207 1.16 -3.94 -15.34
N ILE A 208 0.70 -4.26 -16.55
CA ILE A 208 1.12 -3.59 -17.78
C ILE A 208 0.71 -2.12 -17.76
N VAL A 209 -0.53 -1.83 -17.36
CA VAL A 209 -1.01 -0.45 -17.22
C VAL A 209 -0.17 0.31 -16.20
N LEU A 210 0.14 -0.28 -15.06
CA LEU A 210 0.99 0.34 -14.04
C LEU A 210 2.41 0.61 -14.56
N VAL A 211 3.02 -0.33 -15.27
CA VAL A 211 4.34 -0.11 -15.89
C VAL A 211 4.26 1.00 -16.94
N ALA A 212 3.19 1.04 -17.74
CA ALA A 212 2.98 2.09 -18.73
C ALA A 212 2.83 3.48 -18.08
N THR A 213 2.09 3.59 -16.96
CA THR A 213 1.98 4.87 -16.23
C THR A 213 3.32 5.31 -15.63
N MET A 214 4.17 4.36 -15.22
CA MET A 214 5.51 4.65 -14.71
C MET A 214 6.46 5.13 -15.82
N ILE A 215 6.40 4.53 -17.01
CA ILE A 215 7.19 4.95 -18.18
C ILE A 215 6.75 6.34 -18.66
N TRP A 216 5.44 6.62 -18.63
CA TRP A 216 4.91 7.93 -19.00
C TRP A 216 5.43 9.04 -18.08
N GLY A 217 5.70 8.74 -16.81
CA GLY A 217 6.43 9.63 -15.88
C GLY A 217 5.62 10.83 -15.33
N GLU A 218 4.82 11.51 -16.16
CA GLU A 218 3.95 12.64 -15.78
C GLU A 218 3.13 12.43 -14.49
N PRO A 219 2.46 11.28 -14.25
CA PRO A 219 1.62 11.13 -13.06
C PRO A 219 2.41 11.07 -11.74
N TYR A 220 3.72 10.82 -11.79
CA TYR A 220 4.58 10.66 -10.63
C TYR A 220 5.58 11.79 -10.44
N GLN A 221 5.58 12.80 -11.31
CA GLN A 221 6.43 13.97 -11.13
C GLN A 221 5.89 14.85 -9.99
N LEU A 222 6.76 15.12 -9.02
CA LEU A 222 6.52 16.11 -7.97
C LEU A 222 6.61 17.50 -8.61
N ARG A 223 5.48 18.03 -9.10
CA ARG A 223 5.44 19.38 -9.68
C ARG A 223 5.65 20.50 -8.66
N HIS A 224 5.60 20.22 -7.36
CA HIS A 224 5.74 21.25 -6.33
C HIS A 224 6.54 20.78 -5.11
N THR A 225 7.65 21.46 -4.83
CA THR A 225 8.44 21.35 -3.60
C THR A 225 8.06 22.45 -2.60
N LYS A 226 8.54 22.28 -1.35
CA LYS A 226 8.03 22.95 -0.14
C LYS A 226 8.07 24.49 -0.17
N LYS A 227 8.94 25.12 -0.97
CA LYS A 227 9.15 26.57 -0.97
C LYS A 227 10.11 27.05 -2.08
N TYR A 228 9.88 26.67 -3.34
CA TYR A 228 10.53 27.34 -4.48
C TYR A 228 9.59 27.28 -5.68
N ASP A 229 9.05 28.44 -6.02
CA ASP A 229 8.42 28.68 -7.29
C ASP A 229 9.60 29.00 -8.22
N GLU A 230 9.95 28.14 -9.19
CA GLU A 230 10.77 28.57 -10.33
C GLU A 230 9.92 29.45 -11.26
N ALA A 231 9.26 30.45 -10.67
CA ALA A 231 8.71 31.56 -11.40
C ALA A 231 9.91 32.41 -11.85
N ARG A 232 10.41 32.11 -13.04
CA ARG A 232 11.11 33.03 -13.93
C ARG A 232 12.00 34.06 -13.23
N ALA A 233 13.28 33.72 -13.05
CA ALA A 233 14.32 34.74 -13.00
C ALA A 233 14.44 35.38 -14.39
N VAL A 234 13.51 36.28 -14.73
CA VAL A 234 13.75 37.33 -15.72
C VAL A 234 14.60 38.37 -14.97
N LEU A 235 15.90 38.13 -14.96
CA LEU A 235 16.93 39.11 -14.62
C LEU A 235 17.60 39.56 -15.92
N TYR A 236 16.83 40.20 -16.78
CA TYR A 236 17.27 41.13 -17.83
C TYR A 236 16.03 41.92 -18.26
N GLU A 237 15.74 43.02 -17.56
CA GLU A 237 15.61 44.39 -18.10
C GLU A 237 15.80 45.38 -16.96
#